data_AF-A0A3A5L2I1-F1
#
_entry.id   AF-A0A3A5L2I1-F1
#
_cell.length_a   1.000
_cell.length_b   1.000
_cell.length_c   1.000
_cell.angle_alpha   90.00
_cell.angle_beta   90.00
_cell.angle_gamma   90.00
#
_symmetry.space_group_name_H-M   'P 1'
#
loop_
_entity.id
_entity.type
_entity.pdbx_description
1 polymer ?
#
loop_
_entity_poly.entity_id
_entity_poly.type
_entity_poly.pdbx_seq_one_letter_code
_entity_poly.pdbx_strand_id
1 'polypeptide(L)'
;MNIANNIPQMEMKADPQAQAWARSARNVLTITSETVAETLIQANELAKTQGRPLFCLPTGVSLNAVTLNGIIMQTYNEISSQQSDKDKMTVSQVAWLGVAKAYPCKGQSNLPQAIQHVGALGQ
;
A
#
# COMPACT_ATOMS: atom_id res chain seq x y z
N MET A 1 2.32 9.25 -7.18
CA MET A 1 2.96 9.22 -5.84
C MET A 1 4.17 10.15 -5.85
N ASN A 2 3.94 11.47 -5.84
CA ASN A 2 4.99 12.47 -6.08
C ASN A 2 6.02 12.56 -4.94
N ILE A 3 5.60 12.32 -3.69
CA ILE A 3 6.50 12.42 -2.52
C ILE A 3 7.63 11.38 -2.60
N ALA A 4 7.32 10.13 -2.93
CA ALA A 4 8.31 9.06 -3.03
C ALA A 4 9.41 9.35 -4.06
N ASN A 5 9.05 9.97 -5.19
CA ASN A 5 10.00 10.35 -6.25
C ASN A 5 10.82 11.59 -5.89
N ASN A 6 10.28 12.49 -5.06
CA ASN A 6 10.93 13.74 -4.68
C ASN A 6 11.88 13.60 -3.48
N ILE A 7 11.68 12.59 -2.62
CA ILE A 7 12.57 12.34 -1.46
C ILE A 7 14.04 12.23 -1.89
N PRO A 8 14.43 11.36 -2.84
CA PRO A 8 15.84 11.25 -3.22
C PRO A 8 16.42 12.56 -3.78
N GLN A 9 15.63 13.29 -4.56
CA GLN A 9 16.05 14.57 -5.14
C GLN A 9 16.32 15.62 -4.06
N MET A 10 15.49 15.64 -3.01
CA MET A 10 15.62 16.59 -1.91
C MET A 10 16.72 16.19 -0.91
N GLU A 11 17.00 14.89 -0.73
CA GLU A 11 18.14 14.38 0.04
C GLU A 11 19.48 14.76 -0.60
N MET A 12 19.56 14.78 -1.92
CA MET A 12 20.77 15.17 -2.67
C MET A 12 21.02 16.69 -2.66
N LYS A 13 20.02 17.51 -2.30
CA LYS A 13 20.22 18.96 -2.18
C LYS A 13 21.07 19.27 -0.95
N ALA A 14 22.01 20.21 -1.12
CA ALA A 14 22.86 20.70 -0.03
C ALA A 14 22.12 21.62 0.96
N ASP A 15 20.90 22.05 0.62
CA ASP A 15 20.06 22.91 1.45
C ASP A 15 19.52 22.13 2.69
N PRO A 16 19.78 22.60 3.92
CA PRO A 16 19.33 21.93 5.14
C PRO A 16 17.80 21.77 5.23
N GLN A 17 17.03 22.72 4.70
CA GLN A 17 15.57 22.67 4.73
C GLN A 17 15.03 21.56 3.83
N ALA A 18 15.60 21.36 2.64
CA ALA A 18 15.27 20.29 1.71
C ALA A 18 15.54 18.91 2.32
N GLN A 19 16.67 18.75 3.01
CA GLN A 19 16.99 17.51 3.70
C GLN A 19 16.06 17.26 4.89
N ALA A 20 15.70 18.30 5.66
CA ALA A 20 14.74 18.18 6.75
C ALA A 20 13.35 17.77 6.23
N TRP A 21 12.90 18.37 5.13
CA TRP A 21 11.67 17.98 4.44
C TRP A 21 11.72 16.50 4.02
N ALA A 22 12.81 16.05 3.41
CA ALA A 22 12.94 14.67 2.93
C ALA A 22 12.91 13.65 4.08
N ARG A 23 13.58 13.95 5.19
CA ARG A 23 13.52 13.13 6.43
C ARG A 23 12.10 13.04 6.97
N SER A 24 11.41 14.18 7.08
CA SER A 24 10.01 14.21 7.54
C SER A 24 9.08 13.42 6.62
N ALA A 25 9.25 13.58 5.31
CA ALA A 25 8.47 12.86 4.31
C ALA A 25 8.70 11.33 4.40
N ARG A 26 9.94 10.88 4.59
CA ARG A 26 10.24 9.46 4.85
C ARG A 26 9.52 8.95 6.10
N ASN A 27 9.59 9.68 7.21
CA ASN A 27 8.94 9.27 8.44
C ASN A 27 7.43 9.12 8.27
N VAL A 28 6.78 10.06 7.58
CA VAL A 28 5.35 9.97 7.25
C VAL A 28 5.05 8.72 6.42
N LEU A 29 5.84 8.44 5.38
CA LEU A 29 5.64 7.25 4.54
C LEU A 29 5.86 5.94 5.32
N THR A 30 6.88 5.88 6.18
CA THR A 30 7.12 4.73 7.06
C THR A 30 5.94 4.51 8.00
N ILE A 31 5.54 5.52 8.77
CA ILE A 31 4.42 5.41 9.73
C ILE A 31 3.12 5.04 9.02
N THR A 32 2.85 5.65 7.87
CA THR A 32 1.67 5.31 7.06
C THR A 32 1.72 3.84 6.63
N SER A 33 2.86 3.37 6.14
CA SER A 33 3.03 1.99 5.70
C SER A 33 2.93 1.00 6.87
N GLU A 34 3.50 1.31 8.04
CA GLU A 34 3.35 0.50 9.25
C GLU A 34 1.90 0.39 9.67
N THR A 35 1.21 1.53 9.74
CA THR A 35 -0.20 1.59 10.16
C THR A 35 -1.10 0.81 9.21
N VAL A 36 -0.90 0.95 7.89
CA VAL A 36 -1.67 0.21 6.88
C VAL A 36 -1.31 -1.27 6.94
N ALA A 37 -0.04 -1.64 7.10
CA ALA A 37 0.37 -3.03 7.19
C ALA A 37 -0.28 -3.73 8.38
N GLU A 38 -0.21 -3.09 9.54
CA GLU A 38 -0.80 -3.59 10.79
C GLU A 38 -2.32 -3.71 10.66
N THR A 39 -2.98 -2.70 10.08
CA THR A 39 -4.43 -2.75 9.81
C THR A 39 -4.79 -3.91 8.88
N LEU A 40 -4.03 -4.12 7.81
CA LEU A 40 -4.27 -5.22 6.86
C LEU A 40 -4.02 -6.59 7.50
N ILE A 41 -2.98 -6.72 8.34
CA ILE A 41 -2.73 -7.94 9.12
C ILE A 41 -3.91 -8.22 10.04
N GLN A 42 -4.34 -7.25 10.85
CA GLN A 42 -5.47 -7.42 11.77
C GLN A 42 -6.78 -7.77 11.04
N ALA A 43 -7.07 -7.07 9.94
CA ALA A 43 -8.23 -7.37 9.09
C ALA A 43 -8.14 -8.79 8.52
N ASN A 44 -6.95 -9.23 8.11
CA ASN A 44 -6.74 -10.58 7.58
C ASN A 44 -6.86 -11.65 8.67
N GLU A 45 -6.36 -11.42 9.88
CA GLU A 45 -6.56 -12.33 11.01
C GLU A 45 -8.05 -12.48 11.34
N LEU A 46 -8.81 -11.38 11.38
CA LEU A 46 -10.25 -11.44 11.54
C LEU A 46 -10.90 -12.24 10.39
N ALA A 47 -10.53 -11.98 9.14
CA ALA A 47 -11.09 -12.68 7.99
C ALA A 47 -10.74 -14.20 7.96
N LYS A 48 -9.56 -14.58 8.47
CA LYS A 48 -9.19 -15.98 8.70
C LYS A 48 -10.12 -16.68 9.67
N THR A 49 -10.55 -16.02 10.75
CA THR A 49 -11.53 -16.60 11.69
C THR A 49 -12.88 -16.90 11.04
N GLN A 50 -13.20 -16.21 9.93
CA GLN A 50 -14.41 -16.40 9.13
C GLN A 50 -14.20 -17.39 7.97
N GLY A 51 -13.04 -18.06 7.90
CA GLY A 51 -12.69 -19.01 6.84
C GLY A 51 -12.44 -18.35 5.48
N ARG A 52 -12.28 -17.02 5.43
CA ARG A 52 -12.13 -16.24 4.18
C ARG A 52 -10.99 -15.22 4.33
N PRO A 53 -9.72 -15.67 4.42
CA PRO A 53 -8.59 -14.74 4.46
C PRO A 53 -8.63 -13.77 3.27
N LEU A 54 -8.14 -12.54 3.51
CA LEU A 54 -7.98 -11.51 2.47
C LEU A 54 -6.73 -11.77 1.62
N PHE A 55 -5.69 -12.34 2.22
CA PHE A 55 -4.42 -12.71 1.59
C PHE A 55 -3.68 -13.75 2.44
N CYS A 56 -2.74 -14.47 1.83
CA CYS A 56 -2.01 -15.57 2.48
C CYS A 56 -0.50 -15.33 2.45
N LEU A 57 0.02 -14.75 3.54
CA LEU A 57 1.47 -14.56 3.69
C LEU A 57 2.18 -15.90 3.82
N PRO A 58 3.26 -16.14 3.05
CA PRO A 58 4.12 -17.30 3.23
C PRO A 58 4.80 -17.29 4.61
N THR A 59 5.17 -18.48 5.10
CA THR A 59 5.95 -18.61 6.34
C THR A 59 7.26 -17.84 6.22
N GLY A 60 7.59 -17.05 7.25
CA GLY A 60 8.82 -16.23 7.30
C GLY A 60 8.72 -14.88 6.58
N VAL A 61 7.60 -14.56 5.92
CA VAL A 61 7.38 -13.25 5.31
C VAL A 61 6.60 -12.34 6.26
N SER A 62 7.17 -11.19 6.59
CA SER A 62 6.47 -10.13 7.33
C SER A 62 5.98 -9.03 6.40
N LEU A 63 4.70 -8.68 6.50
CA LEU A 63 4.18 -7.45 5.90
C LEU A 63 4.52 -6.28 6.82
N ASN A 64 5.73 -5.74 6.67
CA ASN A 64 6.21 -4.57 7.43
C ASN A 64 6.24 -3.31 6.54
N ALA A 65 6.66 -2.17 7.10
CA ALA A 65 6.72 -0.88 6.40
C ALA A 65 7.44 -0.95 5.05
N VAL A 66 8.61 -1.61 5.02
CA VAL A 66 9.47 -1.69 3.84
C VAL A 66 8.81 -2.55 2.77
N THR A 67 8.37 -3.75 3.15
CA THR A 67 7.68 -4.67 2.24
C THR A 67 6.42 -4.04 1.67
N LEU A 68 5.58 -3.43 2.53
CA LEU A 68 4.33 -2.83 2.10
C LEU A 68 4.55 -1.61 1.22
N ASN A 69 5.48 -0.71 1.56
CA ASN A 69 5.78 0.45 0.72
C ASN A 69 6.25 0.01 -0.67
N GLY A 70 7.08 -1.04 -0.76
CA GLY A 70 7.48 -1.63 -2.05
C GLY A 70 6.28 -2.12 -2.87
N ILE A 71 5.38 -2.87 -2.24
CA ILE A 71 4.14 -3.35 -2.88
C ILE A 71 3.26 -2.18 -3.34
N ILE A 72 3.09 -1.15 -2.51
CA ILE A 72 2.31 0.04 -2.83
C ILE A 72 2.88 0.76 -4.06
N MET A 73 4.20 0.97 -4.10
CA MET A 73 4.87 1.62 -5.22
C MET A 73 4.72 0.82 -6.50
N GLN A 74 4.95 -0.50 -6.45
CA GLN A 74 4.76 -1.39 -7.59
C GLN A 74 3.31 -1.34 -8.08
N THR A 75 2.35 -1.48 -7.18
CA THR A 75 0.92 -1.49 -7.51
C THR A 75 0.49 -0.17 -8.11
N TYR A 76 0.96 0.96 -7.58
CA TYR A 76 0.68 2.30 -8.13
C TYR A 76 1.25 2.49 -9.55
N ASN A 77 2.37 1.85 -9.86
CA ASN A 77 2.95 1.87 -11.21
C ASN A 77 2.15 0.99 -12.18
N GLU A 78 1.56 -0.10 -11.69
CA GLU A 78 0.76 -1.04 -12.48
C GLU A 78 -0.70 -0.59 -12.71
N ILE A 79 -1.32 0.14 -11.78
CA ILE A 79 -2.68 0.69 -11.93
C ILE A 79 -2.64 1.80 -13.00
N SER A 80 -2.96 1.47 -14.26
CA SER A 80 -3.27 2.36 -15.41
C SER A 80 -2.29 3.52 -15.70
N SER A 81 -1.98 3.76 -16.97
CA SER A 81 -1.15 4.91 -17.37
C SER A 81 -1.84 6.27 -17.16
N GLN A 82 -3.15 6.29 -16.92
CA GLN A 82 -3.92 7.52 -16.73
C GLN A 82 -3.97 7.94 -15.26
N GLN A 83 -3.44 9.13 -14.96
CA GLN A 83 -3.35 9.69 -13.60
C GLN A 83 -4.72 9.77 -12.89
N SER A 84 -5.79 10.01 -13.64
CA SER A 84 -7.17 10.07 -13.14
C SER A 84 -7.66 8.77 -12.49
N ASP A 85 -7.13 7.62 -12.89
CA ASP A 85 -7.49 6.34 -12.26
C ASP A 85 -6.67 6.08 -11.00
N LYS A 86 -5.43 6.57 -10.97
CA LYS A 86 -4.55 6.50 -9.80
C LYS A 86 -5.05 7.37 -8.64
N ASP A 87 -5.69 8.50 -8.95
CA ASP A 87 -6.16 9.45 -7.95
C ASP A 87 -7.48 9.02 -7.30
N LYS A 88 -8.17 7.99 -7.82
CA LYS A 88 -9.43 7.47 -7.27
C LYS A 88 -9.25 6.52 -6.09
N MET A 89 -8.03 6.05 -5.84
CA MET A 89 -7.75 5.05 -4.80
C MET A 89 -6.95 5.65 -3.65
N THR A 90 -7.35 5.34 -2.41
CA THR A 90 -6.55 5.66 -1.23
C THR A 90 -5.30 4.77 -1.16
N VAL A 91 -4.29 5.20 -0.40
CA VAL A 91 -3.08 4.41 -0.18
C VAL A 91 -3.41 3.02 0.38
N SER A 92 -4.38 2.92 1.29
CA SER A 92 -4.82 1.64 1.86
C SER A 92 -5.50 0.74 0.83
N GLN A 93 -6.28 1.30 -0.11
CA GLN A 93 -6.90 0.53 -1.19
C GLN A 93 -5.84 0.00 -2.18
N VAL A 94 -4.87 0.85 -2.55
CA VAL A 94 -3.73 0.43 -3.39
C VAL A 94 -2.91 -0.66 -2.69
N ALA A 95 -2.64 -0.48 -1.39
CA ALA A 95 -1.94 -1.45 -0.57
C ALA A 95 -2.66 -2.80 -0.55
N TRP A 96 -3.97 -2.79 -0.28
CA TRP A 96 -4.76 -4.02 -0.24
C TRP A 96 -4.76 -4.74 -1.59
N LEU A 97 -4.97 -4.01 -2.69
CA LEU A 97 -4.92 -4.58 -4.04
C LEU A 97 -3.57 -5.27 -4.31
N GLY A 98 -2.49 -4.58 -3.99
CA GLY A 98 -1.13 -5.09 -4.17
C GLY A 98 -0.85 -6.32 -3.32
N VAL A 99 -1.20 -6.29 -2.04
CA VAL A 99 -0.99 -7.40 -1.09
C VAL A 99 -1.80 -8.63 -1.50
N ALA A 100 -3.07 -8.46 -1.86
CA ALA A 100 -3.92 -9.56 -2.34
C ALA A 100 -3.39 -10.19 -3.62
N LYS A 101 -2.82 -9.39 -4.53
CA LYS A 101 -2.18 -9.86 -5.76
C LYS A 101 -0.84 -10.55 -5.51
N ALA A 102 -0.01 -10.01 -4.61
CA ALA A 102 1.30 -10.55 -4.28
C ALA A 102 1.22 -11.86 -3.48
N TYR A 103 0.18 -12.00 -2.65
CA TYR A 103 0.01 -13.12 -1.71
C TYR A 103 -1.38 -13.75 -1.83
N PRO A 104 -1.73 -14.34 -3.00
CA PRO A 104 -3.03 -14.96 -3.19
C PRO A 104 -3.19 -16.22 -2.33
N CYS A 105 -4.37 -16.40 -1.75
CA CYS A 105 -4.72 -17.62 -1.05
C CYS A 105 -5.08 -18.75 -2.03
N LYS A 106 -4.59 -19.97 -1.75
CA LYS A 106 -4.93 -21.15 -2.57
C LYS A 106 -6.44 -21.39 -2.54
N GLY A 107 -7.07 -21.50 -3.71
CA GLY A 107 -8.51 -21.78 -3.85
C GLY A 107 -9.44 -20.56 -3.81
N GLN A 108 -8.91 -19.34 -3.69
CA GLN A 108 -9.68 -18.11 -3.85
C GLN A 108 -9.27 -17.40 -5.15
N SER A 109 -10.02 -17.63 -6.22
CA SER A 109 -9.73 -17.12 -7.57
C SER A 109 -10.19 -15.67 -7.81
N ASN A 110 -10.76 -15.00 -6.81
CA ASN A 110 -11.38 -13.70 -7.01
C ASN A 110 -10.56 -12.60 -6.35
N LEU A 111 -9.85 -11.83 -7.18
CA LEU A 111 -9.46 -10.46 -6.84
C LEU A 111 -10.71 -9.74 -6.30
N PRO A 112 -10.64 -8.97 -5.20
CA PRO A 112 -11.85 -8.48 -4.55
C PRO A 112 -12.65 -7.56 -5.50
N GLN A 113 -13.78 -8.04 -6.01
CA GLN A 113 -14.80 -7.21 -6.68
C GLN A 113 -15.28 -6.08 -5.75
N ALA A 114 -15.09 -6.23 -4.44
CA ALA A 114 -15.33 -5.21 -3.43
C ALA A 114 -14.49 -3.93 -3.61
N ILE A 115 -13.29 -3.99 -4.21
CA ILE A 115 -12.45 -2.79 -4.46
C ILE A 115 -13.10 -1.86 -5.48
N GLN A 116 -13.99 -2.37 -6.35
CA GLN A 116 -14.73 -1.56 -7.32
C GLN A 116 -15.88 -0.75 -6.68
N HIS A 117 -16.37 -1.15 -5.49
CA HIS A 117 -17.56 -0.55 -4.86
C HIS A 117 -17.26 0.52 -3.79
N VAL A 118 -16.05 0.59 -3.24
CA VAL A 118 -15.75 1.54 -2.15
C VAL A 118 -15.55 2.98 -2.64
N GLY A 119 -15.33 3.18 -3.95
CA GLY A 119 -15.26 4.53 -4.55
C GLY A 119 -16.60 5.24 -4.68
N ALA A 120 -17.72 4.56 -4.43
CA ALA A 120 -19.07 5.10 -4.62
C ALA A 120 -19.71 5.71 -3.35
N LEU A 121 -19.07 5.56 -2.18
CA LEU A 121 -19.63 5.98 -0.87
C LEU A 121 -19.07 7.32 -0.36
N GLY A 122 -18.37 8.08 -1.21
CA GLY A 122 -17.77 9.37 -0.87
C GLY A 122 -18.34 10.56 -1.64
N GLN A 123 -19.65 10.58 -1.92
CA GLN A 123 -20.36 11.76 -2.42
C GLN A 123 -21.09 12.48 -1.28
#